data_AF-A0AA92NSP7-F1
#
_entry.id   AF-A0AA92NSP7-F1
#
_cell.length_a   1.000
_cell.length_b   1.000
_cell.length_c   1.000
_cell.angle_alpha   90.00
_cell.angle_beta   90.00
_cell.angle_gamma   90.00
#
_symmetry.space_group_name_H-M   'P 1'
#
loop_
_entity.id
_entity.type
_entity.pdbx_description
1 polymer ?
#
loop_
_entity_poly.entity_id
_entity_poly.type
_entity_poly.pdbx_seq_one_letter_code
_entity_poly.pdbx_strand_id
1 'polypeptide(L)'
;MYIQALSGDAGFLERLARANFSGTVHSIFERTINLTCSENGELYTIGNHQLDNAPNTLIIDVKGFSELGLSVNAPVITEDSTLVIGADLRIWIQQATKWEGELPSYPCDIEGVDVLRRNVAFTKNYVDVYGKTGGMKMSSQPASPFEKEMSRMLIQRAGMLSDDLANNRIESATQHAISLIGLGPGLTPSGDDFLVGLCSVYKMRNISSCLSCPFFDEIIRSSQALTNEISAITLKKAAHGQVRESLNDLLSCMVSGSMEELVPALDKIIGIGSSSGTDILLGILCGLERNLEAGGNVCLPKS
;
A
#
# COMPACT_ATOMS: atom_id res chain seq x y z
N MET A 1 15.65 -13.06 -24.24
CA MET A 1 15.31 -11.65 -24.53
C MET A 1 16.01 -10.75 -23.52
N TYR A 2 16.43 -9.55 -23.95
CA TYR A 2 17.01 -8.54 -23.07
C TYR A 2 16.10 -7.31 -22.98
N ILE A 3 15.88 -6.80 -21.77
CA ILE A 3 15.04 -5.63 -21.49
C ILE A 3 15.77 -4.68 -20.54
N GLN A 4 15.50 -3.40 -20.70
CA GLN A 4 16.01 -2.36 -19.81
C GLN A 4 15.07 -2.16 -18.61
N ALA A 5 15.63 -2.10 -17.41
CA ALA A 5 14.92 -1.58 -16.24
C ALA A 5 14.82 -0.04 -16.34
N LEU A 6 13.63 0.48 -16.11
CA LEU A 6 13.31 1.91 -16.16
C LEU A 6 13.54 2.57 -14.79
N SER A 7 13.00 1.95 -13.75
CA SER A 7 13.10 2.42 -12.37
C SER A 7 12.94 1.26 -11.40
N GLY A 8 13.26 1.47 -10.12
CA GLY A 8 12.99 0.49 -9.10
C GLY A 8 13.20 1.02 -7.69
N ASP A 9 12.62 0.29 -6.74
CA ASP A 9 12.87 0.49 -5.31
C ASP A 9 14.36 0.48 -5.03
N ALA A 10 14.81 1.52 -4.33
CA ALA A 10 16.18 1.70 -3.88
C ALA A 10 16.82 0.46 -3.27
N GLY A 11 16.14 -0.12 -2.27
CA GLY A 11 16.65 -1.28 -1.56
C GLY A 11 16.72 -2.50 -2.47
N PHE A 12 15.76 -2.65 -3.38
CA PHE A 12 15.80 -3.73 -4.36
C PHE A 12 16.93 -3.54 -5.38
N LEU A 13 17.11 -2.35 -5.95
CA LEU A 13 18.21 -2.04 -6.87
C LEU A 13 19.58 -2.25 -6.22
N GLU A 14 19.77 -1.81 -4.97
CA GLU A 14 21.00 -2.04 -4.22
C GLU A 14 21.27 -3.52 -4.00
N ARG A 15 20.22 -4.31 -3.71
CA ARG A 15 20.32 -5.77 -3.59
C ARG A 15 20.72 -6.41 -4.91
N LEU A 16 20.09 -6.03 -6.03
CA LEU A 16 20.44 -6.55 -7.34
C LEU A 16 21.88 -6.17 -7.73
N ALA A 17 22.32 -4.94 -7.45
CA ALA A 17 23.67 -4.47 -7.77
C ALA A 17 24.79 -5.22 -7.04
N ARG A 18 24.51 -5.82 -5.87
CA ARG A 18 25.47 -6.65 -5.11
C ARG A 18 25.68 -8.04 -5.72
N ALA A 19 25.02 -8.36 -6.84
CA ALA A 19 25.12 -9.64 -7.56
C ALA A 19 24.89 -10.88 -6.66
N ASN A 20 24.03 -10.74 -5.66
CA ASN A 20 23.74 -11.81 -4.68
C ASN A 20 22.25 -12.18 -4.63
N PHE A 21 21.40 -11.55 -5.43
CA PHE A 21 20.00 -11.94 -5.50
C PHE A 21 19.87 -13.30 -6.17
N SER A 22 19.26 -14.24 -5.46
CA SER A 22 18.83 -15.53 -5.97
C SER A 22 17.40 -15.80 -5.51
N GLY A 23 16.65 -16.55 -6.30
CA GLY A 23 15.23 -16.77 -6.07
C GLY A 23 14.56 -17.62 -7.15
N THR A 24 13.24 -17.63 -7.11
CA THR A 24 12.39 -18.27 -8.12
C THR A 24 11.22 -17.37 -8.49
N VAL A 25 10.68 -17.56 -9.69
CA VAL A 25 9.41 -16.94 -10.07
C VAL A 25 8.29 -17.53 -9.23
N HIS A 26 7.66 -16.70 -8.40
CA HIS A 26 6.52 -17.08 -7.57
C HIS A 26 5.21 -17.13 -8.37
N SER A 27 4.90 -16.05 -9.08
CA SER A 27 3.66 -15.92 -9.85
C SER A 27 3.83 -14.96 -11.01
N ILE A 28 3.08 -15.19 -12.09
CA ILE A 28 3.10 -14.37 -13.29
C ILE A 28 1.68 -13.87 -13.55
N PHE A 29 1.56 -12.56 -13.72
CA PHE A 29 0.34 -11.87 -14.12
C PHE A 29 0.63 -11.01 -15.35
N GLU A 30 -0.41 -10.50 -16.00
CA GLU A 30 -0.26 -9.65 -17.20
C GLU A 30 0.66 -8.45 -16.95
N ARG A 31 0.55 -7.82 -15.77
CA ARG A 31 1.27 -6.59 -15.44
C ARG A 31 2.43 -6.76 -14.48
N THR A 32 2.58 -7.93 -13.85
CA THR A 32 3.63 -8.18 -12.86
C THR A 32 4.16 -9.61 -12.89
N ILE A 33 5.42 -9.78 -12.50
CA ILE A 33 6.00 -11.05 -12.09
C ILE A 33 6.41 -10.90 -10.63
N ASN A 34 5.94 -11.79 -9.76
CA ASN A 34 6.42 -11.84 -8.38
C ASN A 34 7.53 -12.89 -8.28
N LEU A 35 8.55 -12.57 -7.50
CA LEU A 35 9.76 -13.34 -7.29
C LEU A 35 9.91 -13.62 -5.80
N THR A 36 10.17 -14.87 -5.42
CA THR A 36 10.55 -15.20 -4.03
C THR A 36 12.07 -15.19 -3.93
N CYS A 37 12.62 -14.38 -3.03
CA CYS A 37 14.06 -14.36 -2.77
C CYS A 37 14.47 -15.51 -1.84
N SER A 38 15.48 -16.28 -2.23
CA SER A 38 15.96 -17.44 -1.46
C SER A 38 16.64 -17.07 -0.14
N GLU A 39 17.19 -15.85 -0.02
CA GLU A 39 17.92 -15.43 1.17
C GLU A 39 17.00 -15.05 2.34
N ASN A 40 15.92 -14.32 2.06
CA ASN A 40 15.03 -13.77 3.09
C ASN A 40 13.57 -14.27 2.99
N GLY A 41 13.23 -15.04 1.95
CA GLY A 41 11.87 -15.51 1.71
C GLY A 41 10.87 -14.41 1.30
N GLU A 42 11.32 -13.17 1.09
CA GLU A 42 10.43 -12.07 0.72
C GLU A 42 10.08 -12.10 -0.78
N LEU A 43 8.89 -11.58 -1.09
CA LEU A 43 8.46 -11.27 -2.44
C LEU A 43 9.06 -9.95 -2.94
N TYR A 44 9.53 -10.00 -4.18
CA TYR A 44 9.92 -8.87 -5.00
C TYR A 44 9.09 -8.88 -6.29
N THR A 45 8.83 -7.72 -6.86
CA THR A 45 7.95 -7.59 -8.03
C THR A 45 8.70 -7.00 -9.21
N ILE A 46 8.52 -7.58 -10.38
CA ILE A 46 8.87 -6.96 -11.67
C ILE A 46 7.59 -6.45 -12.29
N GLY A 47 7.45 -5.14 -12.43
CA GLY A 47 6.29 -4.47 -13.01
C GLY A 47 6.53 -4.05 -14.46
N ASN A 48 5.45 -4.02 -15.25
CA ASN A 48 5.47 -3.46 -16.59
C ASN A 48 5.53 -1.91 -16.54
N HIS A 49 5.80 -1.26 -17.68
CA HIS A 49 5.98 0.21 -17.74
C HIS A 49 4.71 1.04 -17.47
N GLN A 50 3.56 0.40 -17.25
CA GLN A 50 2.29 1.04 -16.92
C GLN A 50 2.02 1.07 -15.41
N LEU A 51 2.87 0.42 -14.61
CA LEU A 51 2.79 0.46 -13.16
C LEU A 51 3.66 1.60 -12.62
N ASP A 52 3.24 2.11 -11.48
CA ASP A 52 4.02 3.07 -10.71
C ASP A 52 5.08 2.35 -9.88
N ASN A 53 6.00 3.14 -9.30
CA ASN A 53 6.99 2.57 -8.41
C ASN A 53 6.35 2.09 -7.09
N ALA A 54 6.91 1.05 -6.49
CA ALA A 54 6.46 0.52 -5.21
C ALA A 54 7.60 -0.17 -4.45
N PRO A 55 7.48 -0.37 -3.12
CA PRO A 55 8.48 -1.09 -2.36
C PRO A 55 8.75 -2.49 -2.94
N ASN A 56 10.00 -2.94 -2.90
CA ASN A 56 10.44 -4.22 -3.49
C ASN A 56 10.08 -4.39 -4.99
N THR A 57 9.87 -3.31 -5.75
CA THR A 57 9.43 -3.38 -7.15
C THR A 57 10.47 -2.83 -8.13
N LEU A 58 10.68 -3.51 -9.26
CA LEU A 58 11.48 -3.06 -10.41
C LEU A 58 10.55 -2.89 -11.61
N ILE A 59 10.54 -1.71 -12.22
CA ILE A 59 9.75 -1.41 -13.42
C ILE A 59 10.63 -1.59 -14.66
N ILE A 60 10.12 -2.32 -15.65
CA ILE A 60 10.85 -2.63 -16.88
C ILE A 60 10.06 -2.21 -18.13
N ASP A 61 10.78 -1.96 -19.24
CA ASP A 61 10.17 -1.48 -20.49
C ASP A 61 9.48 -2.61 -21.28
N VAL A 62 8.34 -3.05 -20.75
CA VAL A 62 7.42 -4.00 -21.41
C VAL A 62 5.98 -3.55 -21.26
N LYS A 63 5.15 -3.93 -22.23
CA LYS A 63 3.70 -3.73 -22.16
C LYS A 63 3.01 -4.76 -21.26
N GLY A 64 3.53 -5.99 -21.20
CA GLY A 64 2.96 -7.08 -20.41
C GLY A 64 3.84 -8.32 -20.45
N PHE A 65 3.47 -9.32 -19.65
CA PHE A 65 4.29 -10.52 -19.42
C PHE A 65 3.77 -11.80 -20.07
N SER A 66 2.51 -11.82 -20.55
CA SER A 66 1.87 -13.05 -21.06
C SER A 66 2.58 -13.66 -22.28
N GLU A 67 3.24 -12.85 -23.10
CA GLU A 67 3.92 -13.30 -24.33
C GLU A 67 5.38 -13.74 -24.09
N LEU A 68 5.91 -13.61 -22.87
CA LEU A 68 7.33 -13.83 -22.60
C LEU A 68 7.70 -15.30 -22.35
N GLY A 69 6.73 -16.22 -22.34
CA GLY A 69 6.96 -17.66 -22.16
C GLY A 69 7.50 -18.07 -20.79
N LEU A 70 7.40 -17.18 -19.80
CA LEU A 70 7.94 -17.40 -18.46
C LEU A 70 7.16 -18.49 -17.72
N SER A 71 7.85 -19.23 -16.86
CA SER A 71 7.27 -20.30 -16.06
C SER A 71 7.40 -20.01 -14.56
N VAL A 72 6.35 -20.37 -13.81
CA VAL A 72 6.43 -20.42 -12.34
C VAL A 72 7.53 -21.39 -11.93
N ASN A 73 8.23 -21.08 -10.83
CA ASN A 73 9.43 -21.76 -10.34
C ASN A 73 10.69 -21.62 -11.23
N ALA A 74 10.66 -20.81 -12.30
CA ALA A 74 11.87 -20.52 -13.06
C ALA A 74 12.93 -19.88 -12.13
N PRO A 75 14.21 -20.30 -12.23
CA PRO A 75 15.27 -19.76 -11.39
C PRO A 75 15.50 -18.28 -11.72
N VAL A 76 15.79 -17.50 -10.68
CA VAL A 76 16.11 -16.09 -10.79
C VAL A 76 17.44 -15.83 -10.10
N ILE A 77 18.37 -15.20 -10.81
CA ILE A 77 19.70 -14.87 -10.31
C ILE A 77 20.13 -13.50 -10.83
N THR A 78 21.08 -12.86 -10.17
CA THR A 78 21.74 -11.66 -10.72
C THR A 78 23.17 -11.96 -11.10
N GLU A 79 23.52 -11.67 -12.35
CA GLU A 79 24.85 -11.84 -12.93
C GLU A 79 25.24 -10.54 -13.63
N ASP A 80 26.42 -9.98 -13.33
CA ASP A 80 26.97 -8.79 -14.01
C ASP A 80 25.97 -7.63 -14.20
N SER A 81 25.27 -7.24 -13.13
CA SER A 81 24.21 -6.20 -13.16
C SER A 81 23.04 -6.52 -14.10
N THR A 82 22.77 -7.81 -14.31
CA THR A 82 21.62 -8.31 -15.08
C THR A 82 20.82 -9.26 -14.21
N LEU A 83 19.54 -8.97 -14.02
CA LEU A 83 18.61 -9.93 -13.42
C LEU A 83 18.18 -10.93 -14.49
N VAL A 84 18.53 -12.20 -14.28
CA VAL A 84 18.25 -13.31 -15.20
C VAL A 84 17.09 -14.12 -14.64
N ILE A 85 16.03 -14.29 -15.43
CA ILE A 85 14.84 -15.07 -15.09
C ILE A 85 14.71 -16.20 -16.10
N GLY A 86 14.98 -17.43 -15.66
CA GLY A 86 15.00 -18.61 -16.53
C GLY A 86 15.96 -18.47 -17.71
N ALA A 87 15.61 -19.10 -18.84
CA ALA A 87 16.35 -18.93 -20.10
C ALA A 87 15.88 -17.70 -20.89
N ASP A 88 14.70 -17.17 -20.55
CA ASP A 88 13.89 -16.37 -21.47
C ASP A 88 14.11 -14.86 -21.29
N LEU A 89 14.36 -14.40 -20.07
CA LEU A 89 14.37 -12.98 -19.72
C LEU A 89 15.64 -12.57 -19.00
N ARG A 90 16.27 -11.50 -19.50
CA ARG A 90 17.44 -10.83 -18.93
C ARG A 90 17.14 -9.35 -18.81
N ILE A 91 17.29 -8.77 -17.64
CA ILE A 91 16.93 -7.38 -17.35
C ILE A 91 18.19 -6.62 -16.92
N TRP A 92 18.60 -5.62 -17.69
CA TRP A 92 19.74 -4.75 -17.34
C TRP A 92 19.32 -3.70 -16.30
N ILE A 93 20.01 -3.65 -15.16
CA ILE A 93 19.62 -2.80 -14.01
C ILE A 93 20.43 -1.51 -13.88
N GLN A 94 21.59 -1.39 -14.54
CA GLN A 94 22.56 -0.31 -14.31
C GLN A 94 22.03 1.11 -14.58
N GLN A 95 21.09 1.26 -15.51
CA GLN A 95 20.52 2.57 -15.86
C GLN A 95 19.13 2.79 -15.25
N ALA A 96 18.68 1.91 -14.35
CA ALA A 96 17.40 2.07 -13.69
C ALA A 96 17.42 3.29 -12.76
N THR A 97 16.39 4.13 -12.86
CA THR A 97 16.21 5.26 -11.94
C THR A 97 15.89 4.73 -10.54
N LYS A 98 16.66 5.18 -9.55
CA LYS A 98 16.42 4.86 -8.14
C LYS A 98 15.16 5.58 -7.67
N TRP A 99 14.21 4.84 -7.10
CA TRP A 99 13.01 5.39 -6.46
C TRP A 99 13.00 5.09 -4.96
N GLU A 100 12.70 6.11 -4.17
CA GLU A 100 12.49 6.04 -2.72
C GLU A 100 11.17 6.72 -2.40
N GLY A 101 10.24 5.98 -1.79
CA GLY A 101 8.98 6.53 -1.33
C GLY A 101 9.15 7.20 0.03
N GLU A 102 8.94 8.51 0.11
CA GLU A 102 8.85 9.24 1.38
C GLU A 102 7.42 9.68 1.65
N LEU A 103 6.88 9.28 2.80
CA LEU A 103 5.60 9.78 3.28
C LEU A 103 5.70 11.28 3.62
N PRO A 104 4.65 12.07 3.35
CA PRO A 104 4.64 13.48 3.70
C PRO A 104 4.61 13.67 5.22
N SER A 105 4.98 14.88 5.65
CA SER A 105 4.80 15.32 7.03
C SER A 105 3.35 15.73 7.28
N TYR A 106 2.78 15.32 8.39
CA TYR A 106 1.51 15.85 8.88
C TYR A 106 1.65 17.36 9.17
N PRO A 107 0.66 18.20 8.81
CA PRO A 107 0.71 19.64 9.05
C PRO A 107 0.94 20.01 10.52
N CYS A 108 1.77 21.01 10.78
CA CYS A 108 2.05 21.52 12.14
C CYS A 108 1.56 22.97 12.36
N ASP A 109 0.99 23.59 11.33
CA ASP A 109 0.40 24.92 11.36
C ASP A 109 -1.11 24.89 11.02
N ILE A 110 -1.80 25.98 11.35
CA ILE A 110 -3.26 26.10 11.22
C ILE A 110 -3.68 26.00 9.74
N GLU A 111 -2.95 26.64 8.84
CA GLU A 111 -3.30 26.72 7.42
C GLU A 111 -3.24 25.34 6.77
N GLY A 112 -2.16 24.59 7.02
CA GLY A 112 -2.02 23.22 6.55
C GLY A 112 -3.05 22.27 7.16
N VAL A 113 -3.41 22.42 8.44
CA VAL A 113 -4.51 21.65 9.05
C VAL A 113 -5.86 21.96 8.39
N ASP A 114 -6.11 23.21 8.02
CA ASP A 114 -7.34 23.62 7.34
C ASP A 114 -7.42 23.10 5.90
N VAL A 115 -6.29 23.07 5.17
CA VAL A 115 -6.18 22.41 3.86
C VAL A 115 -6.47 20.92 4.00
N LEU A 116 -5.80 20.24 4.93
CA LEU A 116 -6.00 18.82 5.17
C LEU A 116 -7.46 18.50 5.52
N ARG A 117 -8.10 19.28 6.41
CA ARG A 117 -9.52 19.09 6.78
C ARG A 117 -10.44 19.22 5.57
N ARG A 118 -10.20 20.20 4.71
CA ARG A 118 -10.96 20.40 3.46
C ARG A 118 -10.77 19.23 2.50
N ASN A 119 -9.54 18.77 2.33
CA ASN A 119 -9.20 17.66 1.44
C ASN A 119 -9.77 16.33 1.96
N VAL A 120 -9.74 16.09 3.27
CA VAL A 120 -10.43 14.95 3.90
C VAL A 120 -11.93 14.99 3.63
N ALA A 121 -12.60 16.13 3.85
CA ALA A 121 -14.02 16.27 3.58
C ALA A 121 -14.37 16.04 2.10
N PHE A 122 -13.56 16.58 1.18
CA PHE A 122 -13.72 16.36 -0.25
C PHE A 122 -13.55 14.88 -0.61
N THR A 123 -12.48 14.24 -0.15
CA THR A 123 -12.17 12.84 -0.43
C THR A 123 -13.26 11.89 0.09
N LYS A 124 -13.90 12.18 1.23
CA LYS A 124 -15.07 11.42 1.68
C LYS A 124 -16.21 11.45 0.66
N ASN A 125 -16.60 12.65 0.23
CA ASN A 125 -17.63 12.81 -0.80
C ASN A 125 -17.21 12.14 -2.12
N TYR A 126 -15.93 12.22 -2.48
CA TYR A 126 -15.38 11.58 -3.67
C TYR A 126 -15.51 10.05 -3.62
N VAL A 127 -15.14 9.45 -2.49
CA VAL A 127 -15.26 8.00 -2.25
C VAL A 127 -16.73 7.57 -2.26
N ASP A 128 -17.65 8.36 -1.71
CA ASP A 128 -19.07 8.05 -1.74
C ASP A 128 -19.61 7.93 -3.17
N VAL A 129 -19.21 8.87 -4.05
CA VAL A 129 -19.65 8.94 -5.44
C VAL A 129 -18.93 7.96 -6.36
N TYR A 130 -17.59 7.92 -6.30
CA TYR A 130 -16.73 7.22 -7.27
C TYR A 130 -16.09 5.95 -6.72
N GLY A 131 -16.12 5.74 -5.41
CA GLY A 131 -15.55 4.55 -4.78
C GLY A 131 -16.25 3.28 -5.25
N LYS A 132 -15.45 2.26 -5.56
CA LYS A 132 -15.93 0.95 -5.98
C LYS A 132 -16.46 0.18 -4.76
N THR A 133 -17.51 -0.61 -4.97
CA THR A 133 -18.17 -1.38 -3.92
C THR A 133 -17.70 -2.84 -3.90
N GLY A 134 -18.14 -3.62 -2.91
CA GLY A 134 -17.83 -5.05 -2.78
C GLY A 134 -16.72 -5.36 -1.77
N GLY A 135 -16.30 -4.34 -1.00
CA GLY A 135 -15.36 -4.43 0.11
C GLY A 135 -15.91 -3.69 1.34
N MET A 136 -15.16 -2.73 1.87
CA MET A 136 -15.59 -1.83 2.96
C MET A 136 -16.75 -0.94 2.52
N LYS A 137 -16.74 -0.45 1.26
CA LYS A 137 -17.88 0.28 0.69
C LYS A 137 -18.96 -0.71 0.26
N MET A 138 -20.10 -0.69 0.94
CA MET A 138 -21.22 -1.58 0.65
C MET A 138 -21.81 -1.31 -0.74
N SER A 139 -22.13 -2.40 -1.46
CA SER A 139 -22.94 -2.33 -2.66
C SER A 139 -24.42 -2.15 -2.30
N SER A 140 -25.13 -1.29 -3.05
CA SER A 140 -26.60 -1.20 -2.99
C SER A 140 -27.28 -2.45 -3.56
N GLN A 141 -26.57 -3.21 -4.39
CA GLN A 141 -26.99 -4.48 -4.96
C GLN A 141 -25.87 -5.51 -4.76
N PRO A 142 -25.74 -6.10 -3.54
CA PRO A 142 -24.71 -7.09 -3.28
C PRO A 142 -24.95 -8.34 -4.13
N ALA A 143 -23.89 -8.94 -4.67
CA ALA A 143 -23.98 -10.12 -5.52
C ALA A 143 -24.46 -11.36 -4.74
N SER A 144 -24.30 -11.37 -3.41
CA SER A 144 -24.79 -12.44 -2.54
C SER A 144 -25.04 -11.97 -1.10
N PRO A 145 -25.81 -12.73 -0.29
CA PRO A 145 -25.89 -12.50 1.15
C PRO A 145 -24.53 -12.57 1.85
N PHE A 146 -23.61 -13.39 1.33
CA PHE A 146 -22.24 -13.51 1.85
C PHE A 146 -21.45 -12.22 1.67
N GLU A 147 -21.51 -11.60 0.49
CA GLU A 147 -20.86 -10.30 0.24
C GLU A 147 -21.40 -9.23 1.20
N LYS A 148 -22.73 -9.16 1.36
CA LYS A 148 -23.37 -8.20 2.27
C LYS A 148 -22.88 -8.37 3.71
N GLU A 149 -22.81 -9.60 4.18
CA GLU A 149 -22.35 -9.90 5.55
C GLU A 149 -20.85 -9.63 5.72
N MET A 150 -20.04 -9.93 4.70
CA MET A 150 -18.62 -9.59 4.66
C MET A 150 -18.39 -8.09 4.82
N SER A 151 -19.06 -7.25 4.01
CA SER A 151 -18.98 -5.79 4.14
C SER A 151 -19.47 -5.32 5.51
N ARG A 152 -20.52 -5.92 6.07
CA ARG A 152 -21.00 -5.60 7.43
C ARG A 152 -19.93 -5.88 8.48
N MET A 153 -19.25 -7.03 8.41
CA MET A 153 -18.17 -7.40 9.32
C MET A 153 -16.97 -6.47 9.19
N LEU A 154 -16.59 -6.13 7.96
CA LEU A 154 -15.52 -5.18 7.65
C LEU A 154 -15.78 -3.81 8.31
N ILE A 155 -16.96 -3.23 8.06
CA ILE A 155 -17.37 -1.94 8.64
C ILE A 155 -17.40 -2.02 10.16
N GLN A 156 -17.97 -3.09 10.73
CA GLN A 156 -18.05 -3.26 12.18
C GLN A 156 -16.66 -3.30 12.82
N ARG A 157 -15.73 -4.10 12.28
CA ARG A 157 -14.38 -4.26 12.83
C ARG A 157 -13.53 -3.00 12.64
N ALA A 158 -13.65 -2.33 11.49
CA ALA A 158 -13.00 -1.04 11.24
C ALA A 158 -13.52 0.05 12.18
N GLY A 159 -14.83 0.07 12.45
CA GLY A 159 -15.43 0.98 13.44
C GLY A 159 -14.91 0.74 14.84
N MET A 160 -14.88 -0.52 15.30
CA MET A 160 -14.32 -0.87 16.61
C MET A 160 -12.83 -0.50 16.75
N LEU A 161 -12.04 -0.76 15.71
CA LEU A 161 -10.64 -0.32 15.64
C LEU A 161 -10.53 1.20 15.78
N SER A 162 -11.30 1.94 14.98
CA SER A 162 -11.33 3.40 15.02
C SER A 162 -11.70 3.94 16.40
N ASP A 163 -12.74 3.38 17.02
CA ASP A 163 -13.22 3.80 18.34
C ASP A 163 -12.15 3.55 19.41
N ASP A 164 -11.46 2.41 19.37
CA ASP A 164 -10.39 2.11 20.31
C ASP A 164 -9.16 2.99 20.12
N LEU A 165 -8.82 3.32 18.87
CA LEU A 165 -7.77 4.30 18.57
C LEU A 165 -8.13 5.68 19.13
N ALA A 166 -9.37 6.14 18.93
CA ALA A 166 -9.83 7.43 19.45
C ALA A 166 -9.78 7.51 20.99
N ASN A 167 -9.96 6.37 21.67
CA ASN A 167 -9.95 6.28 23.13
C ASN A 167 -8.61 5.80 23.70
N ASN A 168 -7.54 5.75 22.89
CA ASN A 168 -6.20 5.27 23.28
C ASN A 168 -6.20 3.84 23.88
N ARG A 169 -7.15 2.98 23.49
CA ARG A 169 -7.24 1.57 23.91
C ARG A 169 -6.41 0.68 23.00
N ILE A 170 -5.09 0.90 22.98
CA ILE A 170 -4.17 0.31 21.99
C ILE A 170 -4.22 -1.23 21.96
N GLU A 171 -4.33 -1.90 23.11
CA GLU A 171 -4.40 -3.37 23.14
C GLU A 171 -5.63 -3.91 22.40
N SER A 172 -6.81 -3.32 22.66
CA SER A 172 -8.06 -3.70 22.01
C SER A 172 -8.08 -3.28 20.54
N ALA A 173 -7.54 -2.09 20.22
CA ALA A 173 -7.31 -1.66 18.85
C ALA A 173 -6.47 -2.68 18.07
N THR A 174 -5.37 -3.17 18.64
CA THR A 174 -4.54 -4.20 18.02
C THR A 174 -5.36 -5.46 17.72
N GLN A 175 -6.22 -5.93 18.64
CA GLN A 175 -7.08 -7.09 18.39
C GLN A 175 -8.08 -6.85 17.25
N HIS A 176 -8.68 -5.66 17.17
CA HIS A 176 -9.59 -5.33 16.08
C HIS A 176 -8.86 -5.21 14.74
N ALA A 177 -7.66 -4.66 14.73
CA ALA A 177 -6.82 -4.62 13.53
C ALA A 177 -6.41 -6.02 13.08
N ILE A 178 -5.97 -6.91 13.98
CA ILE A 178 -5.72 -8.34 13.65
C ILE A 178 -6.97 -8.99 13.06
N SER A 179 -8.15 -8.69 13.59
CA SER A 179 -9.41 -9.26 13.09
C SER A 179 -9.78 -8.79 11.68
N LEU A 180 -9.17 -7.72 11.17
CA LEU A 180 -9.36 -7.30 9.78
C LEU A 180 -8.42 -8.06 8.82
N ILE A 181 -7.34 -8.64 9.31
CA ILE A 181 -6.34 -9.28 8.45
C ILE A 181 -6.95 -10.47 7.72
N GLY A 182 -6.80 -10.50 6.41
CA GLY A 182 -7.36 -11.55 5.54
C GLY A 182 -8.88 -11.49 5.35
N LEU A 183 -9.57 -10.50 5.94
CA LEU A 183 -11.02 -10.35 5.79
C LEU A 183 -11.35 -9.61 4.50
N GLY A 184 -12.11 -10.25 3.62
CA GLY A 184 -12.56 -9.67 2.35
C GLY A 184 -12.24 -10.56 1.14
N PRO A 185 -12.82 -10.26 -0.03
CA PRO A 185 -12.59 -11.06 -1.23
C PRO A 185 -11.26 -10.71 -1.93
N GLY A 186 -10.79 -11.63 -2.78
CA GLY A 186 -9.72 -11.36 -3.75
C GLY A 186 -8.30 -11.64 -3.26
N LEU A 187 -7.32 -11.23 -4.08
CA LEU A 187 -5.90 -11.41 -3.82
C LEU A 187 -5.36 -10.43 -2.76
N THR A 188 -6.03 -9.29 -2.60
CA THR A 188 -5.79 -8.29 -1.57
C THR A 188 -7.10 -8.08 -0.81
N PRO A 189 -7.30 -8.79 0.32
CA PRO A 189 -8.51 -8.69 1.11
C PRO A 189 -8.76 -7.25 1.59
N SER A 190 -10.01 -6.79 1.55
CA SER A 190 -10.41 -5.42 1.91
C SER A 190 -9.93 -4.96 3.30
N GLY A 191 -9.85 -5.86 4.27
CA GLY A 191 -9.33 -5.56 5.59
C GLY A 191 -7.83 -5.27 5.59
N ASP A 192 -7.05 -5.99 4.76
CA ASP A 192 -5.62 -5.72 4.59
C ASP A 192 -5.41 -4.38 3.90
N ASP A 193 -6.18 -4.09 2.84
CA ASP A 193 -6.15 -2.82 2.11
C ASP A 193 -6.47 -1.62 3.01
N PHE A 194 -7.51 -1.74 3.85
CA PHE A 194 -7.82 -0.74 4.86
C PHE A 194 -6.67 -0.52 5.84
N LEU A 195 -6.04 -1.60 6.34
CA LEU A 195 -4.91 -1.49 7.26
C LEU A 195 -3.68 -0.88 6.59
N VAL A 196 -3.43 -1.14 5.31
CA VAL A 196 -2.37 -0.48 4.53
C VAL A 196 -2.58 1.03 4.52
N GLY A 197 -3.81 1.48 4.23
CA GLY A 197 -4.18 2.89 4.29
C GLY A 197 -3.99 3.50 5.68
N LEU A 198 -4.47 2.81 6.72
CA LEU A 198 -4.34 3.24 8.11
C LEU A 198 -2.87 3.37 8.54
N CYS A 199 -2.06 2.32 8.31
CA CYS A 199 -0.64 2.31 8.64
C CYS A 199 0.11 3.43 7.93
N SER A 200 -0.22 3.72 6.66
CA SER A 200 0.43 4.80 5.91
C SER A 200 0.30 6.16 6.60
N VAL A 201 -0.88 6.47 7.16
CA VAL A 201 -1.12 7.73 7.89
C VAL A 201 -0.36 7.76 9.22
N TYR A 202 -0.43 6.68 10.00
CA TYR A 202 0.26 6.61 11.31
C TYR A 202 1.78 6.52 11.19
N LYS A 203 2.32 6.39 9.98
CA LYS A 203 3.75 6.47 9.67
C LYS A 203 4.18 7.80 9.05
N MET A 204 3.26 8.74 8.84
CA MET A 204 3.60 10.11 8.45
C MET A 204 4.46 10.78 9.54
N ARG A 205 5.38 11.64 9.13
CA ARG A 205 6.17 12.46 10.06
C ARG A 205 5.24 13.44 10.79
N ASN A 206 5.57 13.83 12.03
CA ASN A 206 4.79 14.79 12.84
C ASN A 206 3.33 14.37 13.16
N ILE A 207 2.97 13.10 12.98
CA ILE A 207 1.65 12.59 13.37
C ILE A 207 1.46 12.69 14.89
N SER A 208 0.33 13.24 15.35
CA SER A 208 0.13 13.58 16.77
C SER A 208 -0.20 12.36 17.64
N SER A 209 -1.08 11.48 17.15
CA SER A 209 -1.33 10.18 17.78
C SER A 209 -0.41 9.14 17.14
N CYS A 210 0.81 8.97 17.66
CA CYS A 210 1.68 7.91 17.16
C CYS A 210 1.24 6.56 17.73
N LEU A 211 1.07 5.55 16.87
CA LEU A 211 0.94 4.18 17.33
C LEU A 211 2.31 3.68 17.76
N SER A 212 2.34 2.96 18.88
CA SER A 212 3.57 2.39 19.40
C SER A 212 4.09 1.28 18.47
N CYS A 213 5.41 1.04 18.47
CA CYS A 213 6.01 -0.06 17.69
C CYS A 213 5.29 -1.41 17.89
N PRO A 214 4.87 -1.81 19.11
CA PRO A 214 4.12 -3.04 19.33
C PRO A 214 2.85 -3.21 18.49
N PHE A 215 2.12 -2.13 18.17
CA PHE A 215 0.95 -2.23 17.30
C PHE A 215 1.35 -2.73 15.91
N PHE A 216 2.35 -2.10 15.31
CA PHE A 216 2.83 -2.46 13.97
C PHE A 216 3.49 -3.84 13.94
N ASP A 217 4.29 -4.15 14.95
CA ASP A 217 4.98 -5.45 15.06
C ASP A 217 3.96 -6.60 15.11
N GLU A 218 2.88 -6.42 15.86
CA GLU A 218 1.82 -7.43 15.99
C GLU A 218 1.01 -7.60 14.69
N ILE A 219 0.76 -6.51 13.96
CA ILE A 219 0.14 -6.55 12.63
C ILE A 219 1.04 -7.31 11.66
N ILE A 220 2.34 -7.00 11.63
CA ILE A 220 3.31 -7.69 10.78
C ILE A 220 3.33 -9.18 11.11
N ARG A 221 3.44 -9.53 12.39
CA ARG A 221 3.48 -10.91 12.87
C ARG A 221 2.21 -11.68 12.49
N SER A 222 1.03 -11.08 12.70
CA SER A 222 -0.26 -11.72 12.43
C SER A 222 -0.54 -11.86 10.94
N SER A 223 -0.08 -10.90 10.12
CA SER A 223 -0.25 -10.93 8.66
C SER A 223 0.35 -12.17 7.99
N GLN A 224 1.45 -12.70 8.54
CA GLN A 224 2.11 -13.90 8.01
C GLN A 224 1.22 -15.15 8.09
N ALA A 225 0.26 -15.20 9.01
CA ALA A 225 -0.58 -16.37 9.24
C ALA A 225 -2.03 -16.20 8.77
N LEU A 226 -2.50 -14.96 8.66
CA LEU A 226 -3.93 -14.66 8.49
C LEU A 226 -4.30 -14.17 7.09
N THR A 227 -3.32 -13.79 6.26
CA THR A 227 -3.56 -13.41 4.86
C THR A 227 -2.55 -14.07 3.93
N ASN A 228 -2.69 -13.83 2.62
CA ASN A 228 -1.75 -14.34 1.62
C ASN A 228 -0.44 -13.54 1.61
N GLU A 229 0.61 -14.12 1.05
CA GLU A 229 1.97 -13.57 1.06
C GLU A 229 2.07 -12.17 0.42
N ILE A 230 1.29 -11.90 -0.63
CA ILE A 230 1.27 -10.60 -1.31
C ILE A 230 0.75 -9.53 -0.34
N SER A 231 -0.40 -9.79 0.27
CA SER A 231 -1.03 -8.85 1.21
C SER A 231 -0.20 -8.68 2.48
N ALA A 232 0.39 -9.76 3.00
CA ALA A 232 1.28 -9.72 4.16
C ALA A 232 2.50 -8.82 3.92
N ILE A 233 3.11 -8.89 2.73
CA ILE A 233 4.25 -8.03 2.37
C ILE A 233 3.81 -6.58 2.18
N THR A 234 2.71 -6.31 1.50
CA THR A 234 2.19 -4.95 1.35
C THR A 234 1.91 -4.32 2.71
N LEU A 235 1.27 -5.06 3.62
CA LEU A 235 0.99 -4.61 4.98
C LEU A 235 2.27 -4.42 5.79
N LYS A 236 3.25 -5.33 5.68
CA LYS A 236 4.58 -5.16 6.28
C LYS A 236 5.25 -3.89 5.82
N LYS A 237 5.23 -3.58 4.51
CA LYS A 237 5.85 -2.35 3.98
C LYS A 237 5.13 -1.10 4.48
N ALA A 238 3.80 -1.09 4.48
CA ALA A 238 3.01 0.01 5.01
C ALA A 238 3.27 0.22 6.52
N ALA A 239 3.39 -0.86 7.30
CA ALA A 239 3.76 -0.84 8.71
C ALA A 239 5.21 -0.38 8.98
N HIS A 240 6.05 -0.24 7.95
CA HIS A 240 7.35 0.43 7.99
C HIS A 240 7.34 1.83 7.36
N GLY A 241 6.16 2.34 6.95
CA GLY A 241 6.03 3.64 6.30
C GLY A 241 6.42 3.64 4.83
N GLN A 242 6.52 2.46 4.20
CA GLN A 242 6.85 2.31 2.79
C GLN A 242 5.58 1.95 2.03
N VAL A 243 5.16 2.81 1.11
CA VAL A 243 3.98 2.60 0.27
C VAL A 243 4.28 2.92 -1.18
N ARG A 244 3.42 2.47 -2.09
CA ARG A 244 3.56 2.74 -3.54
C ARG A 244 3.50 4.23 -3.84
N GLU A 245 4.15 4.61 -4.94
CA GLU A 245 4.29 5.99 -5.42
C GLU A 245 2.96 6.72 -5.47
N SER A 246 1.92 6.14 -6.08
CA SER A 246 0.60 6.78 -6.13
C SER A 246 0.03 7.12 -4.74
N LEU A 247 0.37 6.33 -3.72
CA LEU A 247 -0.15 6.53 -2.36
C LEU A 247 0.63 7.64 -1.65
N ASN A 248 1.95 7.73 -1.88
CA ASN A 248 2.74 8.89 -1.44
C ASN A 248 2.25 10.18 -2.10
N ASP A 249 1.99 10.14 -3.41
CA ASP A 249 1.47 11.28 -4.17
C ASP A 249 0.11 11.73 -3.61
N LEU A 250 -0.79 10.77 -3.38
CA LEU A 250 -2.10 11.06 -2.80
C LEU A 250 -1.98 11.68 -1.41
N LEU A 251 -1.20 11.09 -0.50
CA LEU A 251 -1.04 11.63 0.86
C LEU A 251 -0.44 13.04 0.82
N SER A 252 0.47 13.31 -0.11
CA SER A 252 1.04 14.65 -0.30
C SER A 252 -0.02 15.64 -0.78
N CYS A 253 -0.86 15.24 -1.74
CA CYS A 253 -2.01 16.04 -2.19
C CYS A 253 -3.04 16.26 -1.07
N MET A 254 -3.29 15.26 -0.23
CA MET A 254 -4.20 15.38 0.91
C MET A 254 -3.70 16.42 1.92
N VAL A 255 -2.38 16.45 2.19
CA VAL A 255 -1.73 17.34 3.17
C VAL A 255 -1.63 18.77 2.68
N SER A 256 -1.26 19.01 1.42
CA SER A 256 -0.93 20.36 0.94
C SER A 256 -1.39 20.68 -0.48
N GLY A 257 -2.05 19.73 -1.16
CA GLY A 257 -2.46 19.88 -2.55
C GLY A 257 -3.76 20.66 -2.73
N SER A 258 -3.89 21.22 -3.93
CA SER A 258 -5.14 21.79 -4.46
C SER A 258 -6.13 20.70 -4.89
N MET A 259 -7.38 21.09 -5.17
CA MET A 259 -8.37 20.15 -5.69
C MET A 259 -8.02 19.67 -7.11
N GLU A 260 -7.39 20.52 -7.92
CA GLU A 260 -6.91 20.15 -9.25
C GLU A 260 -5.84 19.06 -9.22
N GLU A 261 -5.03 19.01 -8.16
CA GLU A 261 -4.02 17.97 -7.94
C GLU A 261 -4.59 16.72 -7.25
N LEU A 262 -5.51 16.91 -6.30
CA LEU A 262 -6.10 15.82 -5.52
C LEU A 262 -6.97 14.89 -6.35
N VAL A 263 -7.78 15.42 -7.29
CA VAL A 263 -8.70 14.59 -8.09
C VAL A 263 -7.96 13.54 -8.94
N PRO A 264 -6.93 13.88 -9.73
CA PRO A 264 -6.14 12.89 -10.47
C PRO A 264 -5.47 11.84 -9.56
N ALA A 265 -5.01 12.24 -8.37
CA ALA A 265 -4.43 11.31 -7.40
C ALA A 265 -5.49 10.32 -6.87
N LEU A 266 -6.71 10.78 -6.59
CA LEU A 266 -7.83 9.94 -6.19
C LEU A 266 -8.24 8.96 -7.31
N ASP A 267 -8.29 9.41 -8.56
CA ASP A 267 -8.59 8.55 -9.71
C ASP A 267 -7.58 7.42 -9.87
N LYS A 268 -6.29 7.74 -9.71
CA LYS A 268 -5.21 6.73 -9.76
C LYS A 268 -5.39 5.68 -8.66
N ILE A 269 -5.81 6.07 -7.46
CA ILE A 269 -6.03 5.15 -6.34
C ILE A 269 -7.32 4.33 -6.52
N ILE A 270 -8.46 4.94 -6.87
CA ILE A 270 -9.71 4.21 -7.13
C ILE A 270 -9.56 3.23 -8.29
N GLY A 271 -8.67 3.52 -9.24
CA GLY A 271 -8.30 2.62 -10.34
C GLY A 271 -7.67 1.29 -9.89
N ILE A 272 -7.17 1.18 -8.65
CA ILE A 272 -6.52 -0.03 -8.13
C ILE A 272 -7.55 -1.11 -7.79
N GLY A 273 -7.43 -2.27 -8.44
CA GLY A 273 -8.21 -3.45 -8.12
C GLY A 273 -9.73 -3.28 -8.32
N SER A 274 -10.48 -4.27 -7.82
CA SER A 274 -11.96 -4.24 -7.83
C SER A 274 -12.52 -3.34 -6.74
N SER A 275 -11.99 -3.42 -5.51
CA SER A 275 -12.35 -2.54 -4.38
C SER A 275 -11.15 -2.01 -3.61
N SER A 276 -9.96 -2.61 -3.79
CA SER A 276 -8.75 -2.33 -3.02
C SER A 276 -8.39 -0.85 -2.93
N GLY A 277 -8.44 -0.11 -4.04
CA GLY A 277 -8.21 1.33 -4.02
C GLY A 277 -9.16 2.09 -3.09
N THR A 278 -10.44 1.70 -3.09
CA THR A 278 -11.45 2.30 -2.20
C THR A 278 -11.22 1.90 -0.75
N ASP A 279 -10.87 0.65 -0.49
CA ASP A 279 -10.61 0.13 0.85
C ASP A 279 -9.36 0.79 1.47
N ILE A 280 -8.29 1.01 0.70
CA ILE A 280 -7.10 1.80 1.09
C ILE A 280 -7.49 3.24 1.44
N LEU A 281 -8.31 3.90 0.61
CA LEU A 281 -8.77 5.28 0.86
C LEU A 281 -9.55 5.40 2.16
N LEU A 282 -10.41 4.41 2.46
CA LEU A 282 -11.17 4.39 3.71
C LEU A 282 -10.25 4.22 4.93
N GLY A 283 -9.16 3.45 4.80
CA GLY A 283 -8.10 3.36 5.81
C GLY A 283 -7.39 4.69 6.06
N ILE A 284 -7.03 5.39 4.98
CA ILE A 284 -6.42 6.73 5.05
C ILE A 284 -7.35 7.73 5.72
N LEU A 285 -8.61 7.78 5.28
CA LEU A 285 -9.62 8.68 5.86
C LEU A 285 -9.78 8.43 7.36
N CYS A 286 -9.89 7.16 7.77
CA CYS A 286 -9.94 6.80 9.17
C CYS A 286 -8.74 7.35 9.96
N GLY A 287 -7.52 7.14 9.48
CA GLY A 287 -6.31 7.62 10.16
C GLY A 287 -6.23 9.15 10.25
N LEU A 288 -6.57 9.85 9.17
CA LEU A 288 -6.52 11.32 9.11
C LEU A 288 -7.60 11.95 9.99
N GLU A 289 -8.83 11.43 9.97
CA GLU A 289 -9.93 11.92 10.81
C GLU A 289 -9.59 11.81 12.29
N ARG A 290 -9.06 10.66 12.74
CA ARG A 290 -8.67 10.47 14.15
C ARG A 290 -7.59 11.47 14.57
N ASN A 291 -6.61 11.75 13.71
CA ASN A 291 -5.56 12.73 14.00
C ASN A 291 -6.05 14.18 13.95
N LEU A 292 -7.03 14.51 13.11
CA LEU A 292 -7.69 15.81 13.12
C LEU A 292 -8.54 16.01 14.38
N GLU A 293 -9.25 14.98 14.84
CA GLU A 293 -10.09 15.00 16.05
C GLU A 293 -9.26 15.06 17.34
N ALA A 294 -8.10 14.38 17.37
CA ALA A 294 -7.15 14.44 18.49
C ALA A 294 -6.50 15.82 18.66
N GLY A 295 -6.84 16.80 17.81
CA GLY A 295 -6.40 18.19 17.93
C GLY A 295 -5.00 18.42 17.37
N GLY A 296 -4.65 17.72 16.27
CA GLY A 296 -3.35 17.76 15.58
C GLY A 296 -2.54 19.02 15.89
N ASN A 297 -1.43 18.84 16.61
CA ASN A 297 -0.74 19.93 17.29
C ASN A 297 -0.42 21.07 16.31
N VAL A 298 -1.23 22.13 16.33
CA VAL A 298 -0.74 23.46 16.00
C VAL A 298 0.26 23.74 17.09
N CYS A 299 1.54 23.62 16.77
CA CYS A 299 2.59 24.13 17.65
C CYS A 299 2.36 25.64 17.76
N LEU A 300 1.62 26.08 18.78
CA LEU A 300 1.57 27.49 19.12
C LEU A 300 3.02 27.91 19.39
N PRO A 301 3.54 28.95 18.71
CA PRO A 301 4.87 29.43 18.98
C PRO A 301 4.93 29.79 20.46
N LYS A 302 5.91 29.23 21.18
CA LYS A 302 6.20 29.66 22.54
C LYS A 302 6.57 31.14 22.47
N SER A 303 5.71 31.98 23.05
CA SER A 303 5.96 33.40 23.33
C SER A 303 7.20 33.59 24.18
#